data_AF-A0AAV6LFR5-F1
#
_entry.id   AF-A0AAV6LFR5-F1
#
_cell.length_a   1.000
_cell.length_b   1.000
_cell.length_c   1.000
_cell.angle_alpha   90.00
_cell.angle_beta   90.00
_cell.angle_gamma   90.00
#
_symmetry.space_group_name_H-M   'P 1'
#
loop_
_entity.id
_entity.type
_entity.pdbx_description
1 polymer ?
#
loop_
_entity_poly.entity_id
_entity_poly.type
_entity_poly.pdbx_seq_one_letter_code
_entity_poly.pdbx_strand_id
1 'polypeptide(L)'
;MAVPSSTSKQVSFFKTCMNGINALSGLLILEGDNLHKLSPDFALKLGNLTLDGRHSFVMVAGAMIFPSIWLSDLGVLSYISFGGVISSLIIVAAVFCVGTTKDVGFHGKGTLVNFKGLPTALSLYTFCYGAHAMFPTIYNSMRKKSQFPKVLLLSFTTCTITYVTMAILGYLIYGHNVQSQVTLNLPKEKISSKVAIYTILAGPIAKYALTIMPISTAIESCLPTKYQENKPISILIKILLLISTMVWAILFPSFESVTSLSGAGLIILVSFLLPCVCYLKIFGIYRHFGYELAGISGIIVLAVLVGVVGTYSSIAHTIKEA
;
A
#
# COMPACT_ATOMS: atom_id res chain seq x y z
N MET A 1 -28.75 -1.00 -19.29
CA MET A 1 -27.58 -1.41 -18.47
C MET A 1 -27.15 -2.79 -18.95
N ALA A 2 -26.07 -2.90 -19.73
CA ALA A 2 -25.58 -4.20 -20.19
C ALA A 2 -24.90 -4.92 -19.02
N VAL A 3 -25.35 -6.13 -18.71
CA VAL A 3 -24.70 -6.99 -17.72
C VAL A 3 -23.27 -7.27 -18.21
N PRO A 4 -22.22 -7.01 -17.41
CA PRO A 4 -20.86 -7.33 -17.81
C PRO A 4 -20.73 -8.83 -18.13
N SER A 5 -20.09 -9.16 -19.24
CA SER A 5 -19.81 -10.56 -19.59
C SER A 5 -18.99 -11.24 -18.49
N SER A 6 -19.18 -12.56 -18.32
CA SER A 6 -18.44 -13.41 -17.35
C SER A 6 -16.93 -13.12 -17.36
N THR A 7 -16.35 -13.01 -18.55
CA THR A 7 -14.92 -12.72 -18.77
C THR A 7 -14.50 -11.33 -18.26
N SER A 8 -15.35 -10.31 -18.41
CA SER A 8 -15.06 -8.96 -17.91
C SER A 8 -15.06 -8.88 -16.39
N LYS A 9 -15.93 -9.64 -15.71
CA LYS A 9 -15.94 -9.71 -14.24
C LYS A 9 -14.69 -10.40 -13.72
N GLN A 10 -14.29 -11.51 -14.36
CA GLN A 10 -13.14 -12.32 -13.97
C GLN A 10 -11.81 -11.56 -14.10
N VAL A 11 -11.64 -10.76 -15.17
CA VAL A 11 -10.45 -9.93 -15.37
C VAL A 11 -10.38 -8.76 -14.36
N SER A 12 -11.50 -8.12 -14.06
CA SER A 12 -11.52 -7.05 -13.04
C SER A 12 -11.24 -7.60 -11.64
N PHE A 13 -11.76 -8.79 -11.34
CA PHE A 13 -11.55 -9.49 -10.08
C PHE A 13 -10.08 -9.87 -9.86
N PHE A 14 -9.44 -10.49 -10.85
CA PHE A 14 -8.03 -10.89 -10.77
C PHE A 14 -7.11 -9.70 -10.47
N LYS A 15 -7.37 -8.55 -11.12
CA LYS A 15 -6.61 -7.30 -10.92
C LYS A 15 -6.73 -6.77 -9.49
N THR A 16 -7.95 -6.76 -8.94
CA THR A 16 -8.19 -6.31 -7.56
C THR A 16 -7.50 -7.22 -6.54
N CYS A 17 -7.57 -8.54 -6.72
CA CYS A 17 -6.91 -9.50 -5.83
C CYS A 17 -5.40 -9.35 -5.86
N MET A 18 -4.80 -9.24 -7.05
CA MET A 18 -3.35 -9.08 -7.17
C MET A 18 -2.86 -7.75 -6.59
N ASN A 19 -3.65 -6.66 -6.73
CA ASN A 19 -3.29 -5.37 -6.13
C ASN A 19 -3.29 -5.45 -4.62
N GLY A 20 -4.34 -6.07 -4.09
CA GLY A 20 -4.49 -6.34 -2.68
C GLY A 20 -3.35 -7.17 -2.12
N ILE A 21 -2.95 -8.25 -2.81
CA ILE A 21 -1.83 -9.10 -2.39
C ILE A 21 -0.54 -8.28 -2.30
N ASN A 22 -0.17 -7.53 -3.33
CA ASN A 22 1.06 -6.73 -3.29
C ASN A 22 1.06 -5.69 -2.15
N ALA A 23 -0.05 -4.99 -1.95
CA ALA A 23 -0.17 -4.00 -0.88
C ALA A 23 -0.06 -4.65 0.52
N LEU A 24 -0.72 -5.79 0.73
CA LEU A 24 -0.70 -6.55 1.98
C LEU A 24 0.68 -7.17 2.25
N SER A 25 1.34 -7.71 1.22
CA SER A 25 2.71 -8.21 1.32
C SER A 25 3.71 -7.10 1.67
N GLY A 26 3.52 -5.89 1.14
CA GLY A 26 4.30 -4.72 1.55
C GLY A 26 4.19 -4.45 3.05
N LEU A 27 3.01 -4.61 3.66
CA LEU A 27 2.86 -4.46 5.12
C LEU A 27 3.61 -5.54 5.91
N LEU A 28 3.65 -6.77 5.40
CA LEU A 28 4.40 -7.85 6.03
C LEU A 28 5.92 -7.65 5.94
N ILE A 29 6.42 -7.15 4.80
CA ILE A 29 7.84 -6.78 4.66
C ILE A 29 8.18 -5.60 5.58
N LEU A 30 7.30 -4.59 5.65
CA LEU A 30 7.45 -3.44 6.55
C LEU A 30 7.62 -3.90 8.01
N GLU A 31 6.72 -4.74 8.51
CA GLU A 31 6.82 -5.35 9.85
C GLU A 31 8.12 -6.14 10.00
N GLY A 32 8.38 -7.04 9.05
CA GLY A 32 9.54 -7.94 9.08
C GLY A 32 10.87 -7.20 9.17
N ASP A 33 11.06 -6.19 8.33
CA ASP A 33 12.30 -5.40 8.28
C ASP A 33 12.49 -4.56 9.56
N ASN A 34 11.42 -3.98 10.13
CA ASN A 34 11.50 -3.21 11.37
C ASN A 34 11.75 -4.09 12.59
N LEU A 35 11.16 -5.29 12.65
CA LEU A 35 11.45 -6.26 13.72
C LEU A 35 12.87 -6.80 13.61
N HIS A 36 13.33 -7.14 12.41
CA HIS A 36 14.71 -7.55 12.17
C HIS A 36 15.70 -6.47 12.57
N LYS A 37 15.37 -5.20 12.28
CA LYS A 37 16.16 -4.08 12.76
C LYS A 37 16.24 -4.03 14.29
N LEU A 38 15.16 -4.30 15.02
CA LEU A 38 15.19 -4.28 16.49
C LEU A 38 15.94 -5.46 17.09
N SER A 39 15.88 -6.64 16.46
CA SER A 39 16.51 -7.86 16.95
C SER A 39 17.21 -8.61 15.80
N PRO A 40 18.41 -8.16 15.40
CA PRO A 40 19.11 -8.69 14.23
C PRO A 40 19.59 -10.14 14.42
N ASP A 41 19.86 -10.56 15.66
CA ASP A 41 20.36 -11.90 15.98
C ASP A 41 19.27 -12.97 16.09
N PHE A 42 18.01 -12.59 15.85
CA PHE A 42 16.89 -13.52 15.92
C PHE A 42 16.79 -14.38 14.65
N ALA A 43 16.73 -15.69 14.85
CA ALA A 43 16.48 -16.67 13.79
C ALA A 43 15.52 -17.76 14.31
N LEU A 44 14.49 -18.09 13.53
CA LEU A 44 13.60 -19.21 13.84
C LEU A 44 14.23 -20.53 13.38
N LYS A 45 14.35 -21.47 14.32
CA LYS A 45 14.74 -22.86 14.04
C LYS A 45 13.48 -23.72 13.96
N LEU A 46 13.11 -24.15 12.76
CA LEU A 46 11.99 -25.06 12.53
C LEU A 46 12.55 -26.45 12.22
N GLY A 47 12.78 -27.24 13.27
CA GLY A 47 13.50 -28.52 13.15
C GLY A 47 14.95 -28.31 12.68
N ASN A 48 15.33 -28.93 11.57
CA ASN A 48 16.67 -28.81 10.97
C ASN A 48 16.81 -27.58 10.04
N LEU A 49 15.73 -26.83 9.78
CA LEU A 49 15.77 -25.64 8.92
C LEU A 49 15.93 -24.38 9.79
N THR A 50 17.08 -23.73 9.66
CA THR A 50 17.29 -22.37 10.17
C THR A 50 16.80 -21.39 9.12
N LEU A 51 15.70 -20.68 9.42
CA LEU A 51 15.23 -19.60 8.56
C LEU A 51 16.08 -18.36 8.86
N ASP A 52 16.49 -17.69 7.79
CA ASP A 52 17.16 -16.40 7.88
C ASP A 52 16.29 -15.37 8.65
N GLY A 53 16.92 -14.38 9.28
CA GLY A 53 16.29 -13.47 10.24
C GLY A 53 15.12 -12.71 9.62
N ARG A 54 15.28 -12.19 8.40
CA ARG A 54 14.20 -11.48 7.68
C ARG A 54 12.98 -12.36 7.46
N HIS A 55 13.19 -13.57 6.94
CA HIS A 55 12.12 -14.53 6.68
C HIS A 55 11.41 -14.97 7.96
N SER A 56 12.17 -15.13 9.04
CA SER A 56 11.64 -15.42 10.38
C SER A 56 10.69 -14.32 10.85
N PHE A 57 11.06 -13.04 10.68
CA PHE A 57 10.22 -11.92 11.10
C PHE A 57 8.98 -11.70 10.23
N VAL A 58 9.02 -12.03 8.93
CA VAL A 58 7.80 -12.04 8.10
C VAL A 58 6.80 -13.07 8.62
N MET A 59 7.25 -14.23 9.10
CA MET A 59 6.37 -15.22 9.74
C MET A 59 5.77 -14.72 11.05
N VAL A 60 6.59 -14.08 11.89
CA VAL A 60 6.13 -13.46 13.14
C VAL A 60 5.10 -12.37 12.85
N ALA A 61 5.35 -11.50 11.87
CA ALA A 61 4.41 -10.47 11.43
C ALA A 61 3.07 -11.06 10.99
N GLY A 62 3.09 -12.13 10.17
CA GLY A 62 1.89 -12.86 9.77
C GLY A 62 1.11 -13.41 10.97
N ALA A 63 1.79 -13.99 11.95
CA ALA A 63 1.18 -14.49 13.18
C ALA A 63 0.56 -13.38 14.05
N MET A 64 1.22 -12.21 14.13
CA MET A 64 0.68 -11.05 14.86
C MET A 64 -0.54 -10.43 14.17
N ILE A 65 -0.57 -10.43 12.83
CA ILE A 65 -1.68 -9.91 12.03
C ILE A 65 -2.85 -10.89 12.01
N PHE A 66 -2.60 -12.19 12.14
CA PHE A 66 -3.63 -13.24 12.07
C PHE A 66 -4.87 -12.91 12.93
N PRO A 67 -4.79 -12.56 14.23
CA PRO A 67 -5.94 -12.12 15.05
C PRO A 67 -6.82 -11.02 14.44
N SER A 68 -6.23 -10.13 13.64
CA SER A 68 -6.95 -9.01 13.04
C SER A 68 -7.93 -9.45 11.94
N ILE A 69 -7.71 -10.60 11.29
CA ILE A 69 -8.54 -11.02 10.13
C ILE A 69 -9.96 -11.41 10.55
N TRP A 70 -10.16 -11.75 11.82
CA TRP A 70 -11.46 -12.05 12.40
C TRP A 70 -12.30 -10.79 12.64
N LEU A 71 -11.68 -9.62 12.71
CA LEU A 71 -12.39 -8.34 12.82
C LEU A 71 -13.16 -8.11 11.52
N SER A 72 -14.47 -8.20 11.60
CA SER A 72 -15.38 -8.04 10.45
C SER A 72 -16.28 -6.82 10.58
N ASP A 73 -16.18 -6.10 11.69
CA ASP A 73 -16.99 -4.91 11.97
C ASP A 73 -16.28 -3.62 11.54
N LEU A 74 -16.82 -2.95 10.52
CA LEU A 74 -16.29 -1.68 10.01
C LEU A 74 -16.34 -0.53 11.04
N GLY A 75 -17.23 -0.60 12.03
CA GLY A 75 -17.33 0.37 13.11
C GLY A 75 -16.11 0.30 14.03
N VAL A 76 -15.76 -0.90 14.50
CA VAL A 76 -14.53 -1.12 15.28
C VAL A 76 -13.30 -0.71 14.46
N LEU A 77 -13.25 -1.11 13.19
CA LEU A 77 -12.14 -0.75 12.30
C LEU A 77 -12.01 0.76 12.08
N SER A 78 -13.10 1.54 12.17
CA SER A 78 -13.05 3.00 12.03
C SER A 78 -12.33 3.68 13.20
N TYR A 79 -12.52 3.23 14.44
CA TYR A 79 -11.79 3.73 15.61
C TYR A 79 -10.31 3.38 15.53
N ILE A 80 -10.00 2.15 15.11
CA ILE A 80 -8.61 1.73 14.91
C ILE A 80 -7.96 2.54 13.77
N SER A 81 -8.70 2.83 12.69
CA SER A 81 -8.21 3.66 11.59
C SER A 81 -7.95 5.11 12.02
N PHE A 82 -8.78 5.67 12.90
CA PHE A 82 -8.54 6.99 13.49
C PHE A 82 -7.22 6.99 14.30
N GLY A 83 -6.99 5.94 15.08
CA GLY A 83 -5.69 5.70 15.73
C GLY A 83 -4.53 5.70 14.74
N GLY A 84 -4.69 5.06 13.57
CA GLY A 84 -3.69 5.05 12.50
C GLY A 84 -3.34 6.44 11.93
N VAL A 85 -4.31 7.37 11.88
CA VAL A 85 -4.04 8.77 11.50
C VAL A 85 -3.17 9.45 12.55
N ILE A 86 -3.50 9.29 13.84
CA ILE A 86 -2.69 9.83 14.94
C ILE A 86 -1.28 9.21 14.94
N SER A 87 -1.16 7.90 14.73
CA SER A 87 0.11 7.20 14.57
C SER A 87 0.96 7.79 13.44
N SER A 88 0.34 8.13 12.30
CA SER A 88 1.04 8.75 11.17
C SER A 88 1.62 10.13 11.54
N LEU A 89 0.86 10.94 12.30
CA LEU A 89 1.33 12.24 12.80
C LEU A 89 2.45 12.08 13.83
N ILE A 90 2.34 11.09 14.73
CA ILE A 90 3.40 10.75 15.70
C ILE A 90 4.69 10.37 14.97
N ILE A 91 4.61 9.57 13.91
CA ILE A 91 5.78 9.17 13.11
C ILE A 91 6.44 10.40 12.49
N VAL A 92 5.67 11.30 11.87
CA VAL A 92 6.21 12.54 11.29
C VAL A 92 6.90 13.40 12.35
N ALA A 93 6.24 13.60 13.51
CA ALA A 93 6.82 14.36 14.61
C ALA A 93 8.09 13.70 15.17
N ALA A 94 8.10 12.38 15.31
CA ALA A 94 9.24 11.62 15.78
C ALA A 94 10.44 11.74 14.83
N VAL A 95 10.21 11.63 13.51
CA VAL A 95 11.27 11.81 12.50
C VAL A 95 11.78 13.25 12.48
N PHE A 96 10.89 14.25 12.60
CA PHE A 96 11.30 15.64 12.76
C PHE A 96 12.21 15.82 13.99
N CYS A 97 11.81 15.29 15.15
CA CYS A 97 12.63 15.33 16.37
C CYS A 97 13.99 14.67 16.17
N VAL A 98 14.07 13.53 15.45
CA VAL A 98 15.36 12.91 15.09
C VAL A 98 16.22 13.88 14.28
N GLY A 99 15.66 14.55 13.28
CA GLY A 99 16.38 15.55 12.48
C GLY A 99 16.92 16.74 13.27
N THR A 100 16.27 17.14 14.37
CA THR A 100 16.76 18.23 15.24
C THR A 100 17.97 17.86 16.10
N THR A 101 18.31 16.57 16.19
CA THR A 101 19.45 16.13 17.02
C THR A 101 20.78 16.37 16.34
N LYS A 102 21.80 16.77 17.11
CA LYS A 102 23.13 17.14 16.57
C LYS A 102 23.80 16.03 15.77
N ASP A 103 23.64 14.76 16.16
CA ASP A 103 24.33 13.64 15.51
C ASP A 103 23.70 13.24 14.15
N VAL A 104 22.44 13.62 13.91
CA VAL A 104 21.72 13.28 12.68
C VAL A 104 21.56 14.51 11.81
N GLY A 105 20.98 15.58 12.36
CA GLY A 105 20.81 16.89 11.76
C GLY A 105 20.03 16.93 10.45
N PHE A 106 19.76 18.15 9.97
CA PHE A 106 19.23 18.41 8.63
C PHE A 106 20.39 18.75 7.70
N HIS A 107 21.14 17.73 7.28
CA HIS A 107 22.36 17.90 6.48
C HIS A 107 22.14 17.69 4.97
N GLY A 108 20.91 17.41 4.54
CA GLY A 108 20.55 17.17 3.16
C GLY A 108 20.87 18.37 2.26
N LYS A 109 22.07 18.37 1.71
CA LYS A 109 22.47 19.23 0.58
C LYS A 109 22.27 18.38 -0.66
N GLY A 110 21.29 18.72 -1.50
CA GLY A 110 20.91 17.82 -2.56
C GLY A 110 20.40 18.49 -3.82
N THR A 111 20.48 17.70 -4.90
CA THR A 111 20.04 18.03 -6.25
C THR A 111 18.53 18.17 -6.29
N LEU A 112 18.03 19.34 -6.69
CA LEU A 112 16.59 19.63 -6.76
C LEU A 112 15.82 18.67 -7.69
N VAL A 113 16.46 18.17 -8.75
CA VAL A 113 15.83 17.29 -9.72
C VAL A 113 16.77 16.14 -10.10
N ASN A 114 16.32 14.91 -9.88
CA ASN A 114 17.00 13.70 -10.36
C ASN A 114 16.04 12.86 -11.20
N PHE A 115 16.25 12.84 -12.52
CA PHE A 115 15.41 12.11 -13.45
C PHE A 115 15.63 10.59 -13.41
N LYS A 116 16.76 10.10 -12.89
CA LYS A 116 17.05 8.65 -12.87
C LYS A 116 16.08 7.87 -11.97
N GLY A 117 15.67 8.46 -10.85
CA GLY A 117 14.71 7.84 -9.92
C GLY A 117 13.25 8.17 -10.23
N LEU A 118 12.96 8.96 -11.27
CA LEU A 118 11.62 9.48 -11.54
C LEU A 118 10.57 8.35 -11.76
N PRO A 119 10.83 7.28 -12.53
CA PRO A 119 9.83 6.22 -12.72
C PRO A 119 9.44 5.51 -11.42
N THR A 120 10.42 5.19 -10.58
CA THR A 120 10.19 4.56 -9.27
C THR A 120 9.45 5.52 -8.34
N ALA A 121 9.83 6.80 -8.30
CA ALA A 121 9.13 7.82 -7.50
C ALA A 121 7.68 8.00 -7.94
N LEU A 122 7.40 8.04 -9.25
CA LEU A 122 6.03 8.11 -9.77
C LEU A 122 5.23 6.85 -9.43
N SER A 123 5.87 5.68 -9.45
CA SER A 123 5.23 4.42 -9.09
C SER A 123 4.88 4.35 -7.59
N LEU A 124 5.81 4.73 -6.72
CA LEU A 124 5.55 4.88 -5.28
C LEU A 124 4.47 5.93 -4.99
N TYR A 125 4.48 7.05 -5.71
CA TYR A 125 3.42 8.07 -5.63
C TYR A 125 2.06 7.47 -6.00
N THR A 126 1.95 6.78 -7.14
CA THR A 126 0.68 6.13 -7.53
C THR A 126 0.24 5.12 -6.48
N PHE A 127 1.16 4.36 -5.89
CA PHE A 127 0.87 3.43 -4.81
C PHE A 127 0.24 4.13 -3.59
N CYS A 128 0.82 5.25 -3.14
CA CYS A 128 0.34 6.01 -1.99
C CYS A 128 -1.10 6.54 -2.15
N TYR A 129 -1.56 6.78 -3.39
CA TYR A 129 -2.92 7.28 -3.67
C TYR A 129 -3.89 6.19 -4.17
N GLY A 130 -3.49 4.92 -4.09
CA GLY A 130 -4.30 3.77 -4.49
C GLY A 130 -5.43 3.45 -3.52
N ALA A 131 -6.54 4.21 -3.55
CA ALA A 131 -7.71 3.98 -2.68
C ALA A 131 -9.00 3.57 -3.43
N HIS A 132 -8.99 3.63 -4.77
CA HIS A 132 -10.19 3.51 -5.61
C HIS A 132 -10.99 2.21 -5.41
N ALA A 133 -10.31 1.09 -5.15
CA ALA A 133 -10.96 -0.19 -4.89
C ALA A 133 -11.80 -0.19 -3.59
N MET A 134 -11.47 0.68 -2.63
CA MET A 134 -12.17 0.77 -1.34
C MET A 134 -13.34 1.77 -1.36
N PHE A 135 -13.37 2.68 -2.34
CA PHE A 135 -14.38 3.75 -2.43
C PHE A 135 -15.82 3.23 -2.43
N PRO A 136 -16.19 2.17 -3.18
CA PRO A 136 -17.56 1.65 -3.14
C PRO A 136 -17.96 1.15 -1.74
N THR A 137 -17.07 0.43 -1.06
CA THR A 137 -17.31 -0.09 0.29
C THR A 137 -17.48 1.04 1.30
N ILE A 138 -16.62 2.07 1.24
CA ILE A 138 -16.70 3.26 2.10
C ILE A 138 -17.99 4.04 1.80
N TYR A 139 -18.29 4.29 0.53
CA TYR A 139 -19.50 5.00 0.13
C TYR A 139 -20.79 4.30 0.60
N ASN A 140 -20.83 2.96 0.47
CA ASN A 140 -21.97 2.17 0.89
C ASN A 140 -22.14 2.12 2.41
N SER A 141 -21.05 2.19 3.18
CA SER A 141 -21.11 2.23 4.65
C SER A 141 -21.42 3.61 5.23
N MET A 142 -21.31 4.69 4.44
CA MET A 142 -21.64 6.04 4.90
C MET A 142 -23.13 6.24 5.16
N ARG A 143 -23.47 6.70 6.38
CA ARG A 143 -24.84 7.10 6.76
C ARG A 143 -25.36 8.25 5.88
N LYS A 144 -24.50 9.23 5.55
CA LYS A 144 -24.84 10.38 4.70
C LYS A 144 -23.97 10.39 3.44
N LYS A 145 -24.41 9.67 2.41
CA LYS A 145 -23.70 9.51 1.12
C LYS A 145 -23.38 10.83 0.41
N SER A 146 -24.19 11.87 0.59
CA SER A 146 -23.95 13.22 0.02
C SER A 146 -22.67 13.89 0.54
N GLN A 147 -22.10 13.44 1.65
CA GLN A 147 -20.85 13.96 2.20
C GLN A 147 -19.60 13.33 1.60
N PHE A 148 -19.74 12.28 0.77
CA PHE A 148 -18.60 11.54 0.23
C PHE A 148 -17.54 12.41 -0.47
N PRO A 149 -17.90 13.41 -1.31
CA PRO A 149 -16.90 14.30 -1.91
C PRO A 149 -16.12 15.12 -0.87
N LYS A 150 -16.77 15.57 0.21
CA LYS A 150 -16.11 16.31 1.29
C LYS A 150 -15.14 15.42 2.07
N VAL A 151 -15.52 14.16 2.31
CA VAL A 151 -14.67 13.16 2.96
C VAL A 151 -13.44 12.88 2.10
N LEU A 152 -13.61 12.70 0.79
CA LEU A 152 -12.48 12.51 -0.14
C LEU A 152 -11.55 13.71 -0.16
N LEU A 153 -12.08 14.93 -0.28
CA LEU A 153 -11.25 16.14 -0.31
C LEU A 153 -10.42 16.28 0.97
N LEU A 154 -11.06 16.12 2.14
CA LEU A 154 -10.38 16.22 3.43
C LEU A 154 -9.32 15.13 3.61
N SER A 155 -9.63 13.88 3.28
CA SER A 155 -8.70 12.76 3.48
C SER A 155 -7.49 12.88 2.55
N PHE A 156 -7.70 13.13 1.26
CA PHE A 156 -6.60 13.27 0.30
C PHE A 156 -5.72 14.49 0.58
N THR A 157 -6.32 15.62 1.00
CA THR A 157 -5.54 16.79 1.42
C THR A 157 -4.65 16.47 2.62
N THR A 158 -5.22 15.80 3.63
CA THR A 158 -4.48 15.40 4.84
C THR A 158 -3.35 14.41 4.52
N CYS A 159 -3.61 13.41 3.67
CA CYS A 159 -2.59 12.47 3.19
C CYS A 159 -1.48 13.21 2.42
N THR A 160 -1.83 14.14 1.53
CA THR A 160 -0.87 14.91 0.74
C THR A 160 0.08 15.71 1.64
N ILE A 161 -0.47 16.45 2.60
CA ILE A 161 0.34 17.24 3.55
C ILE A 161 1.29 16.32 4.32
N THR A 162 0.79 15.18 4.81
CA THR A 162 1.59 14.23 5.58
C THR A 162 2.72 13.62 4.74
N TYR A 163 2.42 13.19 3.50
CA TYR A 163 3.40 12.62 2.59
C TYR A 163 4.46 13.63 2.15
N VAL A 164 4.07 14.84 1.77
CA VAL A 164 5.00 15.90 1.39
C VAL A 164 5.91 16.25 2.57
N THR A 165 5.35 16.40 3.77
CA THR A 165 6.13 16.66 4.98
C THR A 165 7.14 15.56 5.23
N MET A 166 6.71 14.29 5.19
CA MET A 166 7.61 13.16 5.40
C MET A 166 8.70 13.05 4.32
N ALA A 167 8.36 13.31 3.06
CA ALA A 167 9.32 13.30 1.95
C ALA A 167 10.38 14.39 2.13
N ILE A 168 9.97 15.61 2.50
CA ILE A 168 10.90 16.72 2.79
C ILE A 168 11.81 16.35 3.97
N LEU A 169 11.25 15.84 5.08
CA LEU A 169 12.05 15.44 6.24
C LEU A 169 13.04 14.32 5.90
N GLY A 170 12.56 13.25 5.24
CA GLY A 170 13.41 12.13 4.85
C GLY A 170 14.57 12.57 3.95
N TYR A 171 14.30 13.45 3.00
CA TYR A 171 15.32 14.00 2.11
C TYR A 171 16.31 14.93 2.84
N LEU A 172 15.82 15.85 3.68
CA LEU A 172 16.68 16.78 4.41
C LEU A 172 17.52 16.10 5.50
N ILE A 173 17.08 14.96 6.01
CA ILE A 173 17.81 14.20 7.03
C ILE A 173 18.78 13.20 6.39
N TYR A 174 18.30 12.37 5.45
CA TYR A 174 19.07 11.23 4.92
C TYR A 174 19.56 11.41 3.48
N GLY A 175 18.97 12.32 2.70
CA GLY A 175 19.36 12.57 1.31
C GLY A 175 19.41 11.29 0.46
N HIS A 176 20.54 11.06 -0.20
CA HIS A 176 20.77 9.88 -1.03
C HIS A 176 20.91 8.56 -0.24
N ASN A 177 21.09 8.63 1.07
CA ASN A 177 21.27 7.46 1.93
C ASN A 177 19.93 6.94 2.49
N VAL A 178 18.80 7.48 2.05
CA VAL A 178 17.48 6.98 2.44
C VAL A 178 17.32 5.53 2.00
N GLN A 179 16.88 4.68 2.93
CA GLN A 179 16.58 3.27 2.68
C GLN A 179 15.16 3.13 2.13
N SER A 180 14.79 1.91 1.71
CA SER A 180 13.43 1.58 1.25
C SER A 180 12.32 2.00 2.23
N GLN A 181 12.67 2.09 3.51
CA GLN A 181 11.84 2.63 4.57
C GLN A 181 12.67 3.59 5.43
N VAL A 182 12.16 4.80 5.65
CA VAL A 182 12.81 5.81 6.51
C VAL A 182 13.06 5.33 7.94
N THR A 183 12.25 4.39 8.44
CA THR A 183 12.44 3.79 9.76
C THR A 183 13.72 2.97 9.84
N LEU A 184 14.18 2.39 8.73
CA LEU A 184 15.45 1.68 8.66
C LEU A 184 16.66 2.61 8.75
N ASN A 185 16.49 3.91 8.49
CA ASN A 185 17.53 4.90 8.76
C ASN A 185 17.57 5.40 10.20
N LEU A 186 16.51 5.23 11.00
CA LEU A 186 16.42 5.81 12.34
C LEU A 186 17.43 5.18 13.33
N PRO A 187 18.17 5.98 14.12
CA PRO A 187 19.12 5.45 15.11
C PRO A 187 18.40 4.75 16.28
N LYS A 188 18.77 3.51 16.60
CA LYS A 188 18.06 2.68 17.61
C LYS A 188 18.12 3.26 19.03
N GLU A 189 19.14 4.06 19.34
CA GLU A 189 19.36 4.57 20.70
C GLU A 189 18.44 5.75 21.07
N LYS A 190 17.85 6.45 20.09
CA LYS A 190 17.06 7.65 20.36
C LYS A 190 15.62 7.30 20.72
N ILE A 191 15.07 7.95 21.75
CA ILE A 191 13.69 7.74 22.20
C ILE A 191 12.70 8.04 21.07
N SER A 192 12.89 9.15 20.34
CA SER A 192 12.05 9.50 19.18
C SER A 192 12.08 8.42 18.09
N SER A 193 13.24 7.80 17.86
CA SER A 193 13.36 6.69 16.92
C SER A 193 12.62 5.43 17.40
N LYS A 194 12.75 5.09 18.69
CA LYS A 194 11.99 3.97 19.28
C LYS A 194 10.49 4.20 19.17
N VAL A 195 10.01 5.41 19.49
CA VAL A 195 8.60 5.79 19.34
C VAL A 195 8.12 5.61 17.90
N ALA A 196 8.88 6.10 16.91
CA ALA A 196 8.53 5.93 15.50
C ALA A 196 8.47 4.44 15.09
N ILE A 197 9.46 3.63 15.49
CA ILE A 197 9.51 2.21 15.15
C ILE A 197 8.37 1.44 15.83
N TYR A 198 8.12 1.61 17.13
CA TYR A 198 7.01 0.89 17.77
C TYR A 198 5.65 1.36 17.25
N THR A 199 5.51 2.64 16.89
CA THR A 199 4.27 3.16 16.28
C THR A 199 4.04 2.56 14.90
N ILE A 200 5.10 2.39 14.08
CA ILE A 200 4.96 1.76 12.77
C ILE A 200 4.59 0.27 12.88
N LEU A 201 5.13 -0.44 13.87
CA LEU A 201 4.83 -1.86 14.14
C LEU A 201 3.39 -2.12 14.62
N ALA A 202 2.70 -1.09 15.11
CA ALA A 202 1.30 -1.21 15.51
C ALA A 202 0.32 -1.02 14.32
N GLY A 203 0.73 -0.27 13.30
CA GLY A 203 -0.15 0.19 12.21
C GLY A 203 -0.65 -0.93 11.27
N PRO A 204 0.21 -1.86 10.82
CA PRO A 204 -0.14 -2.95 9.93
C PRO A 204 -1.28 -3.84 10.43
N ILE A 205 -1.41 -4.08 11.74
CA ILE A 205 -2.50 -4.91 12.30
C ILE A 205 -3.88 -4.39 11.85
N ALA A 206 -4.11 -3.09 11.98
CA ALA A 206 -5.36 -2.45 11.59
C ALA A 206 -5.52 -2.35 10.07
N LYS A 207 -4.43 -1.91 9.41
CA LYS A 207 -4.42 -1.62 7.98
C LYS A 207 -4.60 -2.89 7.15
N TYR A 208 -4.07 -4.01 7.63
CA TYR A 208 -4.21 -5.31 7.00
C TYR A 208 -5.67 -5.76 7.02
N ALA A 209 -6.35 -5.70 8.17
CA ALA A 209 -7.77 -6.04 8.30
C ALA A 209 -8.68 -5.17 7.38
N LEU A 210 -8.39 -3.87 7.29
CA LEU A 210 -9.12 -2.95 6.41
C LEU A 210 -8.90 -3.27 4.92
N THR A 211 -7.67 -3.60 4.54
CA THR A 211 -7.28 -3.83 3.14
C THR A 211 -7.73 -5.20 2.64
N ILE A 212 -7.74 -6.23 3.51
CA ILE A 212 -8.18 -7.58 3.14
C ILE A 212 -9.70 -7.68 2.92
N MET A 213 -10.49 -6.84 3.59
CA MET A 213 -11.96 -6.88 3.54
C MET A 213 -12.55 -6.75 2.13
N PRO A 214 -12.26 -5.69 1.34
CA PRO A 214 -12.82 -5.58 -0.02
C PRO A 214 -12.34 -6.72 -0.94
N ILE A 215 -11.16 -7.29 -0.69
CA ILE A 215 -10.63 -8.43 -1.46
C ILE A 215 -11.43 -9.68 -1.12
N SER A 216 -11.62 -10.00 0.16
CA SER A 216 -12.40 -11.16 0.58
C SER A 216 -13.85 -11.06 0.11
N THR A 217 -14.48 -9.89 0.23
CA THR A 217 -15.84 -9.67 -0.27
C THR A 217 -15.94 -9.84 -1.79
N ALA A 218 -14.93 -9.38 -2.55
CA ALA A 218 -14.90 -9.61 -3.99
C ALA A 218 -14.80 -11.11 -4.33
N ILE A 219 -14.00 -11.88 -3.58
CA ILE A 219 -13.87 -13.34 -3.75
C ILE A 219 -15.17 -14.05 -3.40
N GLU A 220 -15.77 -13.69 -2.27
CA GLU A 220 -17.06 -14.23 -1.81
C GLU A 220 -18.16 -13.97 -2.85
N SER A 221 -18.20 -12.78 -3.44
CA SER A 221 -19.19 -12.45 -4.48
C SER A 221 -19.08 -13.31 -5.75
N CYS A 222 -17.93 -13.95 -5.98
CA CYS A 222 -17.72 -14.87 -7.10
C CYS A 222 -18.15 -16.31 -6.77
N LEU A 223 -18.43 -16.63 -5.50
CA LEU A 223 -18.91 -17.94 -5.09
C LEU A 223 -20.40 -18.12 -5.38
N PRO A 224 -20.89 -19.37 -5.51
CA PRO A 224 -22.32 -19.66 -5.55
C PRO A 224 -23.05 -19.04 -4.34
N THR A 225 -24.29 -18.58 -4.54
CA THR A 225 -25.12 -17.89 -3.53
C THR A 225 -25.20 -18.61 -2.19
N LYS A 226 -25.17 -19.95 -2.20
CA LYS A 226 -25.11 -20.80 -0.99
C LYS A 226 -23.94 -20.49 -0.04
N TYR A 227 -22.87 -19.91 -0.54
CA TYR A 227 -21.61 -19.69 0.18
C TYR A 227 -21.29 -18.22 0.48
N GLN A 228 -22.06 -17.26 -0.07
CA GLN A 228 -21.73 -15.83 -0.04
C GLN A 228 -21.86 -15.17 1.35
N GLU A 229 -22.44 -15.85 2.34
CA GLU A 229 -22.59 -15.36 3.72
C GLU A 229 -22.09 -16.37 4.77
N ASN A 230 -21.36 -17.38 4.33
CA ASN A 230 -20.91 -18.45 5.23
C ASN A 230 -19.63 -18.04 5.98
N LYS A 231 -19.77 -17.67 7.26
CA LYS A 231 -18.66 -17.21 8.13
C LYS A 231 -17.38 -18.07 8.06
N PRO A 232 -17.41 -19.40 8.21
CA PRO A 232 -16.21 -20.24 8.09
C PRO A 232 -15.54 -20.14 6.71
N ILE A 233 -16.32 -19.98 5.63
CA ILE A 233 -15.75 -19.80 4.28
C ILE A 233 -15.08 -18.44 4.16
N SER A 234 -15.71 -17.38 4.68
CA SER A 234 -15.11 -16.04 4.74
C SER A 234 -13.78 -16.04 5.48
N ILE A 235 -13.73 -16.69 6.66
CA ILE A 235 -12.50 -16.85 7.43
C ILE A 235 -11.46 -17.66 6.65
N LEU A 236 -11.84 -18.78 6.04
CA LEU A 236 -10.93 -19.59 5.22
C LEU A 236 -10.30 -18.79 4.07
N ILE A 237 -11.11 -17.99 3.36
CA ILE A 237 -10.63 -17.10 2.30
C ILE A 237 -9.58 -16.12 2.84
N LYS A 238 -9.85 -15.48 3.98
CA LYS A 238 -8.90 -14.54 4.61
C LYS A 238 -7.61 -15.21 5.05
N ILE A 239 -7.67 -16.45 5.56
CA ILE A 239 -6.50 -17.24 5.94
C ILE A 239 -5.66 -17.57 4.70
N LEU A 240 -6.28 -18.04 3.62
CA LEU A 240 -5.59 -18.35 2.36
C LEU A 240 -4.96 -17.10 1.74
N LEU A 241 -5.64 -15.95 1.82
CA LEU A 241 -5.08 -14.66 1.41
C LEU A 241 -3.87 -14.27 2.25
N LEU A 242 -3.94 -14.40 3.58
CA LEU A 242 -2.79 -14.14 4.45
C LEU A 242 -1.59 -15.02 4.08
N ILE A 243 -1.79 -16.33 3.93
CA ILE A 243 -0.73 -17.25 3.51
C ILE A 243 -0.14 -16.83 2.16
N SER A 244 -0.98 -16.51 1.17
CA SER A 244 -0.54 -16.03 -0.14
C SER A 244 0.34 -14.78 -0.05
N THR A 245 -0.07 -13.79 0.76
CA THR A 245 0.71 -12.56 0.95
C THR A 245 2.03 -12.79 1.67
N MET A 246 2.10 -13.75 2.59
CA MET A 246 3.33 -14.13 3.27
C MET A 246 4.31 -14.78 2.31
N VAL A 247 3.83 -15.70 1.47
CA VAL A 247 4.65 -16.30 0.41
C VAL A 247 5.20 -15.21 -0.51
N TRP A 248 4.35 -14.26 -0.93
CA TRP A 248 4.80 -13.13 -1.75
C TRP A 248 5.83 -12.24 -1.03
N ALA A 249 5.63 -11.95 0.27
CA ALA A 249 6.57 -11.15 1.06
C ALA A 249 7.94 -11.82 1.22
N ILE A 250 7.97 -13.16 1.27
CA ILE A 250 9.20 -13.96 1.30
C ILE A 250 9.91 -13.93 -0.07
N LEU A 251 9.15 -14.04 -1.17
CA LEU A 251 9.73 -14.08 -2.52
C LEU A 251 10.33 -12.75 -2.97
N PHE A 252 9.80 -11.62 -2.50
CA PHE A 252 10.29 -10.31 -2.89
C PHE A 252 11.34 -9.76 -1.90
N PRO A 253 12.45 -9.19 -2.42
CA PRO A 253 13.62 -8.83 -1.60
C PRO A 253 13.42 -7.55 -0.78
N SER A 254 12.61 -6.59 -1.26
CA SER A 254 12.51 -5.27 -0.65
C SER A 254 11.11 -4.66 -0.70
N PHE A 255 10.79 -3.85 0.32
CA PHE A 255 9.53 -3.12 0.43
C PHE A 255 9.30 -2.17 -0.76
N GLU A 256 10.36 -1.47 -1.19
CA GLU A 256 10.32 -0.54 -2.31
C GLU A 256 9.93 -1.24 -3.62
N SER A 257 10.52 -2.41 -3.90
CA SER A 257 10.23 -3.16 -5.12
C SER A 257 8.75 -3.55 -5.21
N VAL A 258 8.19 -4.13 -4.13
CA VAL A 258 6.78 -4.58 -4.08
C VAL A 258 5.81 -3.41 -4.20
N THR A 259 6.05 -2.32 -3.48
CA THR A 259 5.17 -1.15 -3.48
C THR A 259 5.25 -0.38 -4.80
N SER A 260 6.45 -0.25 -5.37
CA SER A 260 6.65 0.31 -6.72
C SER A 260 5.94 -0.53 -7.78
N LEU A 261 6.06 -1.87 -7.73
CA LEU A 261 5.37 -2.77 -8.66
C LEU A 261 3.83 -2.65 -8.56
N SER A 262 3.31 -2.56 -7.33
CA SER A 262 1.88 -2.36 -7.08
C SER A 262 1.37 -1.05 -7.68
N GLY A 263 2.12 0.04 -7.49
CA GLY A 263 1.83 1.35 -8.08
C GLY A 263 1.84 1.32 -9.61
N ALA A 264 2.96 0.90 -10.19
CA ALA A 264 3.19 0.91 -11.63
C ALA A 264 2.24 -0.02 -12.41
N GLY A 265 1.96 -1.20 -11.87
CA GLY A 265 1.12 -2.18 -12.55
C GLY A 265 -0.36 -1.91 -12.30
N LEU A 266 -0.79 -2.27 -11.09
CA LEU A 266 -2.19 -2.55 -10.83
C LEU A 266 -2.98 -1.31 -10.45
N ILE A 267 -2.36 -0.38 -9.74
CA ILE A 267 -3.02 0.88 -9.35
C ILE A 267 -3.21 1.78 -10.57
N ILE A 268 -2.23 1.86 -11.47
CA ILE A 268 -2.39 2.55 -12.76
C ILE A 268 -3.58 1.99 -13.55
N LEU A 269 -3.71 0.67 -13.61
CA LEU A 269 -4.79 0.03 -14.34
C LEU A 269 -6.17 0.29 -13.72
N VAL A 270 -6.30 0.17 -12.39
CA VAL A 270 -7.58 0.30 -11.67
C VAL A 270 -7.98 1.76 -11.43
N SER A 271 -7.00 2.64 -11.19
CA SER A 271 -7.26 4.02 -10.75
C SER A 271 -7.17 5.05 -11.87
N PHE A 272 -6.44 4.75 -12.95
CA PHE A 272 -6.28 5.69 -14.07
C PHE A 272 -6.93 5.15 -15.34
N LEU A 273 -6.50 3.99 -15.83
CA LEU A 273 -6.95 3.48 -17.13
C LEU A 273 -8.43 3.08 -17.11
N LEU A 274 -8.86 2.29 -16.13
CA LEU A 274 -10.25 1.81 -16.06
C LEU A 274 -11.26 2.96 -15.94
N PRO A 275 -11.12 3.94 -15.01
CA PRO A 275 -12.07 5.04 -14.91
C PRO A 275 -12.09 5.92 -16.17
N CYS A 276 -10.93 6.22 -16.76
CA CYS A 276 -10.85 7.03 -17.98
C CYS A 276 -11.57 6.36 -19.16
N VAL A 277 -11.31 5.08 -19.40
CA VAL A 277 -11.96 4.32 -20.49
C VAL A 277 -13.47 4.20 -20.24
N CYS A 278 -13.88 3.89 -19.01
CA CYS A 278 -15.30 3.84 -18.65
C CYS A 278 -15.99 5.19 -18.86
N TYR A 279 -15.36 6.30 -18.45
CA TYR A 279 -15.89 7.64 -18.63
C TYR A 279 -16.10 7.99 -20.10
N LEU A 280 -15.07 7.80 -20.94
CA LEU A 280 -15.16 8.01 -22.38
C LEU A 280 -16.30 7.19 -23.03
N LYS A 281 -16.44 5.93 -22.61
CA LYS A 281 -17.45 5.02 -23.17
C LYS A 281 -18.87 5.37 -22.71
N ILE A 282 -19.06 5.75 -21.45
CA ILE A 282 -20.36 6.08 -20.87
C ILE A 282 -20.91 7.37 -21.47
N PHE A 283 -20.07 8.40 -21.56
CA PHE A 283 -20.49 9.73 -22.03
C PHE A 283 -20.36 9.90 -23.55
N GLY A 284 -19.81 8.90 -24.26
CA GLY A 284 -19.65 8.97 -25.72
C GLY A 284 -18.68 10.06 -26.20
N ILE A 285 -17.81 10.56 -25.32
CA ILE A 285 -16.91 11.69 -25.57
C ILE A 285 -15.92 11.38 -26.71
N TYR A 286 -15.61 10.10 -26.94
CA TYR A 286 -14.79 9.67 -28.08
C TYR A 286 -15.37 10.05 -29.46
N ARG A 287 -16.65 10.43 -29.53
CA ARG A 287 -17.35 10.78 -30.76
C ARG A 287 -17.11 12.23 -31.22
N HIS A 288 -16.67 13.11 -30.33
CA HIS A 288 -16.40 14.52 -30.64
C HIS A 288 -15.01 14.93 -30.17
N PHE A 289 -14.20 15.47 -31.08
CA PHE A 289 -12.87 15.96 -30.73
C PHE A 289 -12.97 17.28 -29.95
N GLY A 290 -12.48 17.29 -28.72
CA GLY A 290 -12.53 18.44 -27.83
C GLY A 290 -11.46 18.37 -26.73
N TYR A 291 -11.33 19.46 -25.96
CA TYR A 291 -10.34 19.57 -24.88
C TYR A 291 -10.47 18.46 -23.82
N GLU A 292 -11.70 17.99 -23.56
CA GLU A 292 -11.99 16.90 -22.64
C GLU A 292 -11.40 15.56 -23.11
N LEU A 293 -11.59 15.22 -24.39
CA LEU A 293 -10.98 14.03 -24.99
C LEU A 293 -9.45 14.12 -24.97
N ALA A 294 -8.89 15.27 -25.34
CA ALA A 294 -7.44 15.49 -25.31
C ALA A 294 -6.86 15.33 -23.90
N GLY A 295 -7.53 15.88 -22.88
CA GLY A 295 -7.13 15.73 -21.47
C GLY A 295 -7.15 14.27 -21.00
N ILE A 296 -8.25 13.55 -21.26
CA ILE A 296 -8.38 12.14 -20.85
C ILE A 296 -7.38 11.25 -21.60
N SER A 297 -7.20 11.46 -22.91
CA SER A 297 -6.19 10.76 -23.70
C SER A 297 -4.78 11.03 -23.17
N GLY A 298 -4.48 12.27 -22.77
CA GLY A 298 -3.21 12.62 -22.12
C GLY A 298 -2.97 11.86 -20.81
N ILE A 299 -3.99 11.77 -19.95
CA ILE A 299 -3.92 10.98 -18.70
C ILE A 299 -3.66 9.51 -19.00
N ILE A 300 -4.36 8.94 -19.98
CA ILE A 300 -4.17 7.53 -20.39
C ILE A 300 -2.73 7.30 -20.87
N VAL A 301 -2.21 8.16 -21.76
CA VAL A 301 -0.85 8.02 -22.29
C VAL A 301 0.18 8.13 -21.16
N LEU A 302 0.06 9.13 -20.28
CA LEU A 302 0.96 9.29 -19.15
C LEU A 302 0.90 8.07 -18.22
N ALA A 303 -0.30 7.59 -17.91
CA ALA A 303 -0.50 6.41 -17.07
C ALA A 303 0.14 5.15 -17.68
N VAL A 304 -0.01 4.93 -18.99
CA VAL A 304 0.66 3.82 -19.69
C VAL A 304 2.18 3.95 -19.62
N LEU A 305 2.72 5.16 -19.86
CA LEU A 305 4.17 5.40 -19.79
C LEU A 305 4.72 5.13 -18.39
N VAL A 306 4.10 5.67 -17.35
CA VAL A 306 4.51 5.42 -15.97
C VAL A 306 4.38 3.93 -15.64
N GLY A 307 3.33 3.26 -16.09
CA GLY A 307 3.12 1.84 -15.81
C GLY A 307 4.16 0.95 -16.47
N VAL A 308 4.50 1.20 -17.75
CA VAL A 308 5.52 0.42 -18.47
C VAL A 308 6.92 0.66 -17.88
N VAL A 309 7.32 1.92 -17.73
CA VAL A 309 8.66 2.26 -17.25
C VAL A 309 8.83 1.89 -15.77
N GLY A 310 7.81 2.14 -14.94
CA GLY A 310 7.81 1.78 -13.52
C GLY A 310 7.88 0.27 -13.28
N THR A 311 7.10 -0.51 -14.04
CA THR A 311 7.11 -1.98 -13.94
C THR A 311 8.48 -2.53 -14.36
N TYR A 312 9.05 -2.03 -15.46
CA TYR A 312 10.40 -2.40 -15.88
C TYR A 312 11.44 -2.07 -14.81
N SER A 313 11.40 -0.86 -14.24
CA SER A 313 12.32 -0.42 -13.18
C SER A 313 12.23 -1.33 -11.94
N SER A 314 11.01 -1.62 -11.48
CA SER A 314 10.79 -2.47 -10.30
C SER A 314 11.25 -3.92 -10.52
N ILE A 315 10.98 -4.51 -11.70
CA ILE A 315 11.45 -5.86 -12.02
C ILE A 315 12.97 -5.89 -12.13
N ALA A 316 13.57 -4.92 -12.81
CA ALA A 316 15.03 -4.83 -12.93
C ALA A 316 15.71 -4.65 -11.56
N HIS A 317 15.08 -3.91 -10.65
CA HIS A 317 15.54 -3.78 -9.27
C HIS A 317 15.44 -5.10 -8.51
N THR A 318 14.28 -5.77 -8.59
CA THR A 318 14.05 -7.09 -7.97
C THR A 318 15.08 -8.13 -8.42
N ILE A 319 15.39 -8.18 -9.72
CA ILE A 319 16.37 -9.14 -10.28
C ILE A 319 17.80 -8.83 -9.79
N LYS A 320 18.14 -7.55 -9.56
CA LYS A 320 19.47 -7.18 -9.06
C LYS A 320 19.67 -7.50 -7.58
N GLU A 321 18.59 -7.56 -6.81
CA GLU A 321 18.61 -7.84 -5.36
C GLU A 321 18.37 -9.30 -5.00
N ALA A 322 17.93 -10.13 -5.96
CA ALA A 322 17.67 -11.56 -5.79
C ALA A 322 18.94 -12.41 -6.02
#